data_AF-A0A9Q3UNM4-F1
#
_entry.id   AF-A0A9Q3UNM4-F1
#
_cell.length_a   1.000
_cell.length_b   1.000
_cell.length_c   1.000
_cell.angle_alpha   90.00
_cell.angle_beta   90.00
_cell.angle_gamma   90.00
#
_symmetry.space_group_name_H-M   'P 1'
#
loop_
_entity.id
_entity.type
_entity.pdbx_description
1 polymer ?
#
loop_
_entity_poly.entity_id
_entity_poly.type
_entity_poly.pdbx_seq_one_letter_code
_entity_poly.pdbx_strand_id
1 'polypeptide(L)'
;MSTPGRWPTLAVAGLGLCALAPLFGVDAFLRAWLVAALAGLALPLGALPVLMTHNLTGGRWGEPARPVLKATAATLPWTLLLFVPLLLLAPRLLVWSGDLSGLPETVAHKRFYLNLPFFYGRFALYALAWLLLAARLGVWRGERRPTGASAGGLVLWALTVTFFAVDWIMSLEPAWYSDILGLIVIGTLLSMALTVPLLTPGLYSDRDPALESARRDLVHLWLTAILFWVFVAFSQYLIIWSGDLPHEIRWYLHRGHGGWQWLAAAMMVLCGALPFVALLPPHWKRRGRPLAILAALVLLGHVLELVWLVLPAYYPEQWTPGWRTPLALATVAALLVWRIGARLPADPREAMR
;
A
#
# COMPACT_ATOMS: atom_id res chain seq x y z
N MET A 1 9.23 18.13 16.55
CA MET A 1 8.36 18.54 15.44
C MET A 1 6.92 18.46 15.91
N SER A 2 6.35 19.58 16.38
CA SER A 2 4.90 19.71 16.39
C SER A 2 4.44 19.51 14.95
N THR A 3 3.44 18.66 14.69
CA THR A 3 2.81 18.61 13.37
C THR A 3 2.43 20.05 13.03
N PRO A 4 2.95 20.65 11.94
CA PRO A 4 2.57 22.02 11.61
C PRO A 4 1.05 22.05 11.56
N GLY A 5 0.43 23.02 12.25
CA GLY A 5 -1.00 23.04 12.59
C GLY A 5 -1.98 22.92 11.42
N ARG A 6 -1.47 22.89 10.18
CA ARG A 6 -2.20 22.68 8.93
C ARG A 6 -2.62 21.24 8.63
N TRP A 7 -1.92 20.21 9.11
CA TRP A 7 -2.26 18.83 8.72
C TRP A 7 -3.59 18.31 9.31
N PRO A 8 -3.91 18.55 10.60
CA PRO A 8 -5.22 18.22 11.14
C PRO A 8 -6.34 18.94 10.39
N THR A 9 -6.16 20.23 10.09
CA THR A 9 -7.17 21.01 9.37
C THR A 9 -7.36 20.52 7.93
N LEU A 10 -6.28 20.22 7.21
CA LEU A 10 -6.35 19.64 5.86
C LEU A 10 -7.01 18.25 5.86
N ALA A 11 -6.72 17.40 6.84
CA ALA A 11 -7.34 16.08 6.94
C ALA A 11 -8.84 16.19 7.24
N VAL A 12 -9.24 17.04 8.19
CA VAL A 12 -10.65 17.27 8.55
C VAL A 12 -11.42 17.92 7.39
N ALA A 13 -10.84 18.94 6.75
CA ALA A 13 -11.45 19.57 5.58
C ALA A 13 -11.58 18.60 4.40
N GLY A 14 -10.54 17.81 4.13
CA GLY A 14 -10.55 16.77 3.10
C GLY A 14 -11.62 15.71 3.37
N LEU A 15 -11.77 15.25 4.61
CA LEU A 15 -12.83 14.33 5.01
C LEU A 15 -14.22 14.94 4.81
N GLY A 16 -14.41 16.22 5.15
CA GLY A 16 -15.65 16.95 4.89
C GLY A 16 -15.98 17.04 3.39
N LEU A 17 -15.01 17.38 2.56
CA LEU A 17 -15.18 17.40 1.09
C LEU A 17 -15.47 16.01 0.52
N CYS A 18 -14.79 14.99 1.04
CA CYS A 18 -15.04 13.59 0.66
C CYS A 18 -16.43 13.12 1.10
N ALA A 19 -16.99 13.62 2.20
CA ALA A 19 -18.36 13.32 2.61
C ALA A 19 -19.42 13.96 1.69
N LEU A 20 -19.08 15.07 1.02
CA LEU A 20 -19.95 15.74 0.04
C LEU A 20 -19.77 15.18 -1.39
N ALA A 21 -18.63 14.57 -1.70
CA ALA A 21 -18.33 14.03 -3.02
C ALA A 21 -19.34 12.98 -3.56
N PRO A 22 -19.98 12.13 -2.72
CA PRO A 22 -21.06 11.25 -3.16
C PRO A 22 -22.27 11.96 -3.79
N LEU A 23 -22.50 13.25 -3.47
CA LEU A 23 -23.56 14.07 -4.10
C LEU A 23 -23.31 14.26 -5.61
N PHE A 24 -22.07 14.06 -6.06
CA PHE A 24 -21.65 14.17 -7.46
C PHE A 24 -21.39 12.79 -8.09
N GLY A 25 -22.03 11.73 -7.58
CA GLY A 25 -21.95 10.37 -8.09
C GLY A 25 -21.29 9.41 -7.10
N VAL A 26 -22.13 8.64 -6.39
CA VAL A 26 -21.72 7.70 -5.34
C VAL A 26 -20.74 6.66 -5.87
N ASP A 27 -21.03 6.02 -7.00
CA ASP A 27 -20.21 4.90 -7.50
C ASP A 27 -18.82 5.38 -7.96
N ALA A 28 -18.75 6.52 -8.65
CA ALA A 28 -17.50 7.14 -9.04
C ALA A 28 -16.65 7.54 -7.82
N PHE A 29 -17.29 8.00 -6.75
CA PHE A 29 -16.60 8.29 -5.50
C PHE A 29 -16.11 7.02 -4.79
N LEU A 30 -16.92 5.96 -4.70
CA LEU A 30 -16.52 4.69 -4.08
C LEU A 30 -15.29 4.08 -4.76
N ARG A 31 -15.23 4.12 -6.09
CA ARG A 31 -14.07 3.65 -6.87
C ARG A 31 -12.80 4.44 -6.55
N ALA A 32 -12.90 5.77 -6.50
CA ALA A 32 -11.79 6.65 -6.10
C ALA A 32 -11.38 6.45 -4.64
N TRP A 33 -12.35 6.26 -3.75
CA TRP A 33 -12.14 6.04 -2.33
C TRP A 33 -11.50 4.68 -2.05
N LEU A 34 -11.84 3.63 -2.82
CA LEU A 34 -11.17 2.33 -2.75
C LEU A 34 -9.66 2.46 -2.99
N VAL A 35 -9.26 3.19 -4.04
CA VAL A 35 -7.83 3.45 -4.32
C VAL A 35 -7.17 4.16 -3.14
N ALA A 36 -7.81 5.20 -2.60
CA ALA A 36 -7.25 5.94 -1.47
C ALA A 36 -7.19 5.11 -0.18
N ALA A 37 -8.19 4.27 0.09
CA ALA A 37 -8.21 3.36 1.23
C ALA A 37 -7.11 2.30 1.13
N LEU A 38 -6.91 1.71 -0.05
CA LEU A 38 -5.81 0.77 -0.33
C LEU A 38 -4.44 1.44 -0.16
N ALA A 39 -4.25 2.63 -0.74
CA ALA A 39 -3.00 3.40 -0.60
C ALA A 39 -2.72 3.79 0.86
N GLY A 40 -3.77 4.16 1.59
CA GLY A 40 -3.67 4.46 3.02
C GLY A 40 -3.29 3.24 3.85
N LEU A 41 -3.95 2.12 3.62
CA LEU A 41 -3.69 0.84 4.30
C LEU A 41 -2.30 0.28 3.99
N ALA A 42 -1.75 0.59 2.80
CA ALA A 42 -0.49 0.04 2.35
C ALA A 42 0.69 0.35 3.27
N LEU A 43 0.74 1.57 3.82
CA LEU A 43 1.81 2.02 4.70
C LEU A 43 1.84 1.27 6.05
N PRO A 44 0.77 1.26 6.88
CA PRO A 44 0.79 0.51 8.13
C PRO A 44 0.95 -0.99 7.90
N LEU A 45 0.34 -1.57 6.87
CA LEU A 45 0.49 -3.00 6.59
C LEU A 45 1.91 -3.36 6.15
N GLY A 46 2.57 -2.55 5.33
CA GLY A 46 3.96 -2.77 4.96
C GLY A 46 4.95 -2.54 6.11
N ALA A 47 4.61 -1.71 7.10
CA ALA A 47 5.46 -1.48 8.27
C ALA A 47 5.51 -2.69 9.22
N LEU A 48 4.43 -3.45 9.34
CA LEU A 48 4.37 -4.65 10.20
C LEU A 48 5.43 -5.71 9.87
N PRO A 49 5.57 -6.21 8.61
CA PRO A 49 6.59 -7.19 8.28
C PRO A 49 8.00 -6.63 8.42
N VAL A 50 8.24 -5.34 8.15
CA VAL A 50 9.56 -4.74 8.36
C VAL A 50 9.94 -4.76 9.85
N LEU A 51 8.99 -4.43 10.74
CA LEU A 51 9.18 -4.52 12.20
C LEU A 51 9.39 -5.97 12.66
N MET A 52 8.62 -6.92 12.14
CA MET A 52 8.75 -8.35 12.46
C MET A 52 10.08 -8.90 11.98
N THR A 53 10.50 -8.61 10.75
CA THR A 53 11.82 -9.00 10.22
C THR A 53 12.94 -8.41 11.09
N HIS A 54 12.84 -7.13 11.45
CA HIS A 54 13.82 -6.51 12.34
C HIS A 54 13.86 -7.19 13.74
N ASN A 55 12.75 -7.69 14.28
CA ASN A 55 12.76 -8.46 15.53
C ASN A 55 13.48 -9.82 15.38
N LEU A 56 13.49 -10.40 14.18
CA LEU A 56 14.12 -11.70 13.92
C LEU A 56 15.60 -11.57 13.61
N THR A 57 15.97 -10.58 12.80
CA THR A 57 17.35 -10.41 12.31
C THR A 57 18.18 -9.45 13.15
N GLY A 58 17.52 -8.53 13.87
CA GLY A 58 18.17 -7.35 14.43
C GLY A 58 18.83 -6.50 13.33
N GLY A 59 19.91 -5.81 13.71
CA GLY A 59 20.72 -5.01 12.81
C GLY A 59 20.56 -3.51 13.06
N ARG A 60 21.67 -2.77 12.91
CA ARG A 60 21.73 -1.32 13.21
C ARG A 60 20.81 -0.48 12.32
N TRP A 61 20.45 -1.00 11.15
CA TRP A 61 19.56 -0.34 10.18
C TRP A 61 18.15 -0.08 10.72
N GLY A 62 17.65 -0.99 11.55
CA GLY A 62 16.27 -0.96 12.03
C GLY A 62 16.08 -0.09 13.27
N GLU A 63 17.14 0.22 14.02
CA GLU A 63 17.04 1.03 15.25
C GLU A 63 16.53 2.45 14.96
N PRO A 64 17.11 3.23 14.01
CA PRO A 64 16.57 4.55 13.68
C PRO A 64 15.22 4.47 12.97
N ALA A 65 15.00 3.45 12.12
CA ALA A 65 13.77 3.32 11.36
C ALA A 65 12.55 2.95 12.23
N ARG A 66 12.78 2.20 13.32
CA ARG A 66 11.72 1.57 14.11
C ARG A 66 10.70 2.55 14.71
N PRO A 67 11.06 3.68 15.34
CA PRO A 67 10.08 4.64 15.83
C PRO A 67 9.13 5.14 14.74
N VAL A 68 9.67 5.41 13.54
CA VAL A 68 8.88 5.82 12.37
C VAL A 68 7.99 4.67 11.89
N LEU A 69 8.52 3.47 11.73
CA LEU A 69 7.74 2.31 11.32
C LEU A 69 6.62 1.97 12.31
N LYS A 70 6.85 2.13 13.63
CA LYS A 70 5.81 1.98 14.66
C LYS A 70 4.77 3.09 14.57
N ALA A 71 5.18 4.35 14.35
CA ALA A 71 4.24 5.45 14.15
C ALA A 71 3.37 5.22 12.90
N THR A 72 3.97 4.72 11.82
CA THR A 72 3.26 4.28 10.61
C THR A 72 2.30 3.13 10.91
N ALA A 73 2.76 2.04 11.52
CA ALA A 73 1.91 0.91 11.91
C ALA A 73 0.76 1.31 12.85
N ALA A 74 0.96 2.32 13.69
CA ALA A 74 -0.06 2.83 14.61
C ALA A 74 -1.23 3.52 13.89
N THR A 75 -1.07 3.86 12.61
CA THR A 75 -2.18 4.38 11.77
C THR A 75 -3.15 3.30 11.31
N LEU A 76 -2.83 2.01 11.50
CA LEU A 76 -3.63 0.88 11.06
C LEU A 76 -5.13 0.97 11.42
N PRO A 77 -5.56 1.34 12.65
CA PRO A 77 -6.99 1.45 12.96
C PRO A 77 -7.66 2.55 12.12
N TRP A 78 -6.97 3.66 11.88
CA TRP A 78 -7.50 4.77 11.08
C TRP A 78 -7.65 4.39 9.61
N THR A 79 -6.71 3.61 9.05
CA THR A 79 -6.78 3.17 7.66
C THR A 79 -7.82 2.07 7.47
N LEU A 80 -8.03 1.20 8.46
CA LEU A 80 -9.13 0.22 8.45
C LEU A 80 -10.50 0.92 8.49
N LEU A 81 -10.64 2.04 9.21
CA LEU A 81 -11.88 2.84 9.21
C LEU A 81 -12.21 3.43 7.82
N LEU A 82 -11.22 3.63 6.94
CA LEU A 82 -11.47 4.08 5.57
C LEU A 82 -12.28 3.04 4.76
N PHE A 83 -12.29 1.77 5.17
CA PHE A 83 -13.07 0.73 4.50
C PHE A 83 -14.54 0.70 4.92
N VAL A 84 -14.94 1.36 6.00
CA VAL A 84 -16.34 1.40 6.46
C VAL A 84 -17.33 1.81 5.37
N PRO A 85 -17.16 2.94 4.65
CA PRO A 85 -18.07 3.29 3.56
C PRO A 85 -18.07 2.26 2.41
N LEU A 86 -16.92 1.63 2.14
CA LEU A 86 -16.79 0.59 1.10
C LEU A 86 -17.52 -0.69 1.50
N LEU A 87 -17.51 -1.05 2.78
CA LEU A 87 -18.22 -2.22 3.32
C LEU A 87 -19.73 -2.00 3.32
N LEU A 88 -20.18 -0.81 3.77
CA LEU A 88 -21.61 -0.47 3.80
C LEU A 88 -22.23 -0.42 2.40
N LEU A 89 -21.44 -0.02 1.40
CA LEU A 89 -21.86 0.11 0.01
C LEU A 89 -21.20 -0.93 -0.91
N ALA A 90 -20.73 -2.05 -0.34
CA ALA A 90 -20.04 -3.11 -1.06
C ALA A 90 -20.85 -3.62 -2.28
N PRO A 91 -22.19 -3.74 -2.22
CA PRO A 91 -22.98 -4.16 -3.37
C PRO A 91 -22.90 -3.25 -4.60
N ARG A 92 -22.54 -1.98 -4.41
CA ARG A 92 -22.36 -1.02 -5.52
C ARG A 92 -20.96 -1.07 -6.14
N LEU A 93 -20.00 -1.62 -5.39
CA LEU A 93 -18.60 -1.68 -5.77
C LEU A 93 -18.25 -3.04 -6.39
N LEU A 94 -18.76 -4.13 -5.82
CA LEU A 94 -18.37 -5.50 -6.12
C LEU A 94 -19.39 -6.15 -7.06
N VAL A 95 -19.03 -6.29 -8.33
CA VAL A 95 -19.94 -6.80 -9.38
C VAL A 95 -20.54 -8.18 -9.06
N TRP A 96 -19.77 -9.06 -8.41
CA TRP A 96 -20.19 -10.42 -8.06
C TRP A 96 -21.20 -10.50 -6.89
N SER A 97 -21.52 -9.37 -6.26
CA SER A 97 -22.48 -9.34 -5.15
C SER A 97 -23.94 -9.12 -5.60
N GLY A 98 -24.14 -8.72 -6.86
CA GLY A 98 -25.45 -8.48 -7.47
C GLY A 98 -25.89 -9.63 -8.37
N ASP A 99 -26.64 -9.28 -9.42
CA ASP A 99 -27.05 -10.24 -10.43
C ASP A 99 -25.84 -10.74 -11.25
N LEU A 100 -25.71 -12.07 -11.36
CA LEU A 100 -24.62 -12.73 -12.09
C LEU A 100 -25.02 -13.15 -13.50
N SER A 101 -26.26 -12.88 -13.95
CA SER A 101 -26.75 -13.28 -15.27
C SER A 101 -25.86 -12.80 -16.44
N GLY A 102 -25.17 -11.67 -16.26
CA GLY A 102 -24.22 -11.12 -17.23
C GLY A 102 -22.76 -11.56 -17.06
N LEU A 103 -22.45 -12.45 -16.11
CA LEU A 103 -21.08 -12.92 -15.84
C LEU A 103 -20.86 -14.35 -16.36
N PRO A 104 -19.61 -14.72 -16.71
CA PRO A 104 -19.29 -16.08 -17.11
C PRO A 104 -19.68 -17.12 -16.04
N GLU A 105 -20.10 -18.31 -16.47
CA GLU A 105 -20.48 -19.42 -15.58
C GLU A 105 -19.38 -19.78 -14.57
N THR A 106 -18.11 -19.58 -14.94
CA THR A 106 -16.95 -19.78 -14.06
C THR A 106 -17.01 -18.94 -12.78
N VAL A 107 -17.71 -17.79 -12.79
CA VAL A 107 -17.92 -16.96 -11.59
C VAL A 107 -18.93 -17.60 -10.64
N ALA A 108 -19.92 -18.33 -11.15
CA ALA A 108 -20.90 -19.01 -10.32
C ALA A 108 -20.25 -20.08 -9.43
N HIS A 109 -19.22 -20.78 -9.94
CA HIS A 109 -18.43 -21.74 -9.17
C HIS A 109 -17.61 -21.09 -8.04
N LYS A 110 -17.37 -19.77 -8.08
CA LYS A 110 -16.65 -19.03 -7.03
C LYS A 110 -17.56 -18.53 -5.91
N ARG A 111 -18.88 -18.75 -5.96
CA ARG A 111 -19.85 -18.25 -4.96
C ARG A 111 -19.61 -18.73 -3.53
N PHE A 112 -19.00 -19.90 -3.35
CA PHE A 112 -18.61 -20.35 -2.00
C PHE A 112 -17.63 -19.36 -1.33
N TYR A 113 -16.81 -18.66 -2.13
CA TYR A 113 -15.85 -17.65 -1.68
C TYR A 113 -16.38 -16.22 -1.87
N LEU A 114 -16.93 -15.91 -3.05
CA LEU A 114 -17.47 -14.60 -3.45
C LEU A 114 -18.96 -14.48 -3.05
N ASN A 115 -19.21 -14.37 -1.75
CA ASN A 115 -20.50 -13.99 -1.19
C ASN A 115 -20.32 -12.97 -0.06
N LEU A 116 -21.30 -12.09 0.13
CA LEU A 116 -21.20 -10.96 1.06
C LEU A 116 -20.96 -11.39 2.52
N PRO A 117 -21.69 -12.35 3.10
CA PRO A 117 -21.45 -12.76 4.49
C PRO A 117 -20.02 -13.25 4.71
N PHE A 118 -19.50 -14.10 3.83
CA PHE A 118 -18.15 -14.63 3.97
C PHE A 118 -17.08 -13.56 3.68
N PHE A 119 -17.31 -12.67 2.72
CA PHE A 119 -16.44 -11.52 2.45
C PHE A 119 -16.31 -10.60 3.68
N TYR A 120 -17.41 -10.25 4.34
CA TYR A 120 -17.37 -9.45 5.56
C TYR A 120 -16.66 -10.17 6.71
N GLY A 121 -16.92 -11.47 6.90
CA GLY A 121 -16.24 -12.28 7.91
C GLY A 121 -14.73 -12.34 7.68
N ARG A 122 -14.30 -12.49 6.42
CA ARG A 122 -12.90 -12.46 6.01
C ARG A 122 -12.25 -11.11 6.27
N PHE A 123 -12.87 -10.01 5.87
CA PHE A 123 -12.35 -8.67 6.15
C PHE A 123 -12.18 -8.43 7.65
N ALA A 124 -13.16 -8.82 8.47
CA ALA A 124 -13.07 -8.72 9.93
C ALA A 124 -11.93 -9.57 10.49
N LEU A 125 -11.74 -10.80 9.97
CA LEU A 125 -10.64 -11.68 10.34
C LEU A 125 -9.27 -11.05 10.01
N TYR A 126 -9.09 -10.48 8.82
CA TYR A 126 -7.84 -9.84 8.42
C TYR A 126 -7.55 -8.61 9.31
N ALA A 127 -8.54 -7.75 9.49
CA ALA A 127 -8.44 -6.56 10.33
C ALA A 127 -8.06 -6.93 11.77
N LEU A 128 -8.72 -7.95 12.34
CA LEU A 128 -8.40 -8.46 13.67
C LEU A 128 -6.98 -9.02 13.73
N ALA A 129 -6.58 -9.86 12.78
CA ALA A 129 -5.25 -10.43 12.71
C ALA A 129 -4.16 -9.33 12.71
N TRP A 130 -4.31 -8.32 11.86
CA TRP A 130 -3.33 -7.23 11.77
C TRP A 130 -3.31 -6.34 13.00
N LEU A 131 -4.47 -6.04 13.59
CA LEU A 131 -4.55 -5.29 14.85
C LEU A 131 -3.90 -6.05 16.01
N LEU A 132 -4.10 -7.38 16.09
CA LEU A 132 -3.44 -8.23 17.07
C LEU A 132 -1.93 -8.29 16.85
N LEU A 133 -1.46 -8.42 15.61
CA LEU A 133 -0.02 -8.37 15.28
C LEU A 133 0.59 -7.03 15.72
N ALA A 134 -0.03 -5.90 15.36
CA ALA A 134 0.40 -4.58 15.79
C ALA A 134 0.42 -4.43 17.33
N ALA A 135 -0.59 -4.98 18.03
CA ALA A 135 -0.64 -4.95 19.48
C ALA A 135 0.50 -5.78 20.11
N ARG A 136 0.77 -6.97 19.55
CA ARG A 136 1.87 -7.85 19.98
C ARG A 136 3.23 -7.18 19.79
N LEU A 137 3.41 -6.44 18.71
CA LEU A 137 4.60 -5.61 18.44
C LEU A 137 4.72 -4.36 19.33
N GLY A 138 3.76 -4.13 20.24
CA GLY A 138 3.79 -2.98 21.14
C GLY A 138 3.53 -1.64 20.45
N VAL A 139 2.96 -1.63 19.24
CA VAL A 139 2.74 -0.40 18.44
C VAL A 139 2.06 0.73 19.23
N TRP A 140 1.19 0.40 20.20
CA TRP A 140 0.49 1.37 21.05
C TRP A 140 0.90 1.38 22.53
N ARG A 141 1.71 0.42 22.99
CA ARG A 141 1.97 0.21 24.44
C ARG A 141 3.46 0.26 24.82
N GLY A 142 4.33 0.74 23.91
CA GLY A 142 5.77 0.87 24.17
C GLY A 142 6.61 -0.15 23.40
N GLU A 143 7.89 -0.28 23.74
CA GLU A 143 8.81 -1.14 22.98
C GLU A 143 8.64 -2.62 23.30
N ARG A 144 8.35 -3.43 22.27
CA ARG A 144 8.28 -4.89 22.36
C ARG A 144 8.93 -5.51 21.12
N ARG A 145 9.73 -6.56 21.33
CA ARG A 145 10.42 -7.29 20.27
C ARG A 145 10.19 -8.80 20.38
N PRO A 146 8.93 -9.28 20.25
CA PRO A 146 8.63 -10.68 20.48
C PRO A 146 9.08 -11.53 19.28
N THR A 147 10.26 -12.15 19.36
CA THR A 147 10.85 -12.94 18.26
C THR A 147 9.92 -14.06 17.78
N GLY A 148 9.39 -14.90 18.69
CA GLY A 148 8.50 -16.01 18.32
C GLY A 148 7.18 -15.56 17.67
N ALA A 149 6.58 -14.48 18.17
CA ALA A 149 5.38 -13.91 17.55
C ALA A 149 5.67 -13.25 16.19
N SER A 150 6.90 -12.80 15.95
CA SER A 150 7.30 -12.19 14.67
C SER A 150 7.44 -13.23 13.56
N ALA A 151 8.00 -14.42 13.87
CA ALA A 151 8.13 -15.51 12.91
C ALA A 151 6.77 -15.99 12.40
N GLY A 152 5.88 -16.41 13.32
CA GLY A 152 4.52 -16.80 12.96
C GLY A 152 3.69 -15.64 12.40
N GLY A 153 3.95 -14.42 12.87
CA GLY A 153 3.28 -13.21 12.42
C GLY A 153 3.55 -12.86 10.97
N LEU A 154 4.77 -13.09 10.45
CA LEU A 154 5.09 -12.90 9.03
C LEU A 154 4.29 -13.85 8.13
N VAL A 155 4.15 -15.12 8.51
CA VAL A 155 3.35 -16.10 7.77
C VAL A 155 1.88 -15.70 7.76
N LEU A 156 1.32 -15.38 8.94
CA LEU A 156 -0.05 -14.93 9.07
C LEU A 156 -0.30 -13.65 8.25
N TRP A 157 0.63 -12.68 8.32
CA TRP A 157 0.55 -11.44 7.56
C TRP A 157 0.57 -11.69 6.06
N ALA A 158 1.50 -12.50 5.54
CA ALA A 158 1.60 -12.79 4.12
C ALA A 158 0.33 -13.49 3.59
N LEU A 159 -0.18 -14.50 4.30
CA LEU A 159 -1.40 -15.20 3.92
C LEU A 159 -2.63 -14.26 3.92
N THR A 160 -2.81 -13.49 5.00
CA THR A 160 -3.96 -12.58 5.10
C THR A 160 -3.90 -11.43 4.08
N VAL A 161 -2.71 -10.91 3.76
CA VAL A 161 -2.53 -9.93 2.68
C VAL A 161 -2.86 -10.52 1.31
N THR A 162 -2.44 -11.76 1.04
CA THR A 162 -2.79 -12.44 -0.22
C THR A 162 -4.30 -12.57 -0.39
N PHE A 163 -5.02 -13.08 0.62
CA PHE A 163 -6.49 -13.18 0.52
C PHE A 163 -7.18 -11.80 0.50
N PHE A 164 -6.62 -10.80 1.18
CA PHE A 164 -7.11 -9.43 1.07
C PHE A 164 -6.96 -8.87 -0.35
N ALA A 165 -5.83 -9.14 -1.03
CA ALA A 165 -5.62 -8.75 -2.42
C ALA A 165 -6.61 -9.47 -3.36
N VAL A 166 -6.94 -10.73 -3.10
CA VAL A 166 -8.01 -11.44 -3.81
C VAL A 166 -9.34 -10.70 -3.63
N ASP A 167 -9.70 -10.39 -2.39
CA ASP A 167 -11.00 -9.80 -2.06
C ASP A 167 -11.17 -8.37 -2.59
N TRP A 168 -10.14 -7.52 -2.52
CA TRP A 168 -10.26 -6.08 -2.78
C TRP A 168 -9.65 -5.59 -4.11
N ILE A 169 -8.89 -6.44 -4.80
CA ILE A 169 -8.26 -6.10 -6.09
C ILE A 169 -8.67 -7.11 -7.16
N MET A 170 -8.43 -8.41 -6.94
CA MET A 170 -8.72 -9.42 -7.95
C MET A 170 -10.21 -9.60 -8.20
N SER A 171 -11.03 -9.58 -7.14
CA SER A 171 -12.47 -9.82 -7.24
C SER A 171 -13.23 -8.72 -7.98
N LEU A 172 -12.60 -7.57 -8.25
CA LEU A 172 -13.19 -6.52 -9.09
C LEU A 172 -13.49 -7.03 -10.51
N GLU A 173 -12.69 -7.98 -10.99
CA GLU A 173 -12.89 -8.70 -12.24
C GLU A 173 -12.97 -10.21 -11.95
N PRO A 174 -14.12 -10.71 -11.48
CA PRO A 174 -14.23 -12.04 -10.87
C PRO A 174 -14.01 -13.22 -11.85
N ALA A 175 -14.06 -12.95 -13.16
CA ALA A 175 -13.74 -13.94 -14.18
C ALA A 175 -12.22 -14.17 -14.32
N TRP A 176 -11.41 -13.18 -13.96
CA TRP A 176 -9.95 -13.23 -14.01
C TRP A 176 -9.38 -13.77 -12.69
N TYR A 177 -8.18 -14.35 -12.75
CA TYR A 177 -7.43 -14.77 -11.58
C TYR A 177 -5.92 -14.74 -11.85
N SER A 178 -5.12 -14.61 -10.79
CA SER A 178 -3.67 -14.70 -10.87
C SER A 178 -3.09 -15.07 -9.51
N ASP A 179 -2.34 -16.17 -9.47
CA ASP A 179 -1.74 -16.70 -8.24
C ASP A 179 -0.64 -15.76 -7.67
N ILE A 180 0.02 -14.98 -8.53
CA ILE A 180 1.12 -14.09 -8.14
C ILE A 180 0.67 -12.70 -7.68
N LEU A 181 -0.61 -12.33 -7.86
CA LEU A 181 -1.10 -10.98 -7.51
C LEU A 181 -0.86 -10.63 -6.04
N GLY A 182 -1.05 -11.59 -5.13
CA GLY A 182 -0.77 -11.39 -3.70
C GLY A 182 0.70 -11.01 -3.43
N LEU A 183 1.64 -11.59 -4.18
CA LEU A 183 3.07 -11.28 -4.07
C LEU A 183 3.39 -9.89 -4.64
N ILE A 184 2.72 -9.47 -5.72
CA ILE A 184 2.84 -8.10 -6.25
C ILE A 184 2.43 -7.10 -5.17
N VAL A 185 1.25 -7.31 -4.55
CA VAL A 185 0.76 -6.45 -3.46
C VAL A 185 1.74 -6.46 -2.28
N ILE A 186 2.26 -7.61 -1.86
CA ILE A 186 3.30 -7.68 -0.81
C ILE A 186 4.53 -6.83 -1.18
N GLY A 187 5.00 -6.89 -2.42
CA GLY A 187 6.10 -6.06 -2.92
C GLY A 187 5.79 -4.56 -2.82
N THR A 188 4.59 -4.15 -3.25
CA THR A 188 4.08 -2.78 -3.15
C THR A 188 4.07 -2.31 -1.69
N LEU A 189 3.52 -3.11 -0.77
CA LEU A 189 3.45 -2.80 0.66
C LEU A 189 4.84 -2.58 1.26
N LEU A 190 5.78 -3.50 1.00
CA LEU A 190 7.15 -3.42 1.52
C LEU A 190 7.89 -2.20 0.99
N SER A 191 7.81 -1.97 -0.33
CA SER A 191 8.44 -0.81 -0.96
C SER A 191 7.89 0.50 -0.40
N MET A 192 6.57 0.65 -0.33
CA MET A 192 5.93 1.86 0.20
C MET A 192 6.31 2.11 1.66
N ALA A 193 6.30 1.10 2.52
CA ALA A 193 6.63 1.28 3.95
C ALA A 193 8.09 1.69 4.19
N LEU A 194 9.03 1.17 3.40
CA LEU A 194 10.45 1.53 3.49
C LEU A 194 10.75 2.95 3.01
N THR A 195 9.84 3.61 2.28
CA THR A 195 9.96 5.04 1.94
C THR A 195 9.78 5.95 3.16
N VAL A 196 8.96 5.56 4.15
CA VAL A 196 8.55 6.46 5.23
C VAL A 196 9.72 6.92 6.12
N PRO A 197 10.65 6.03 6.57
CA PRO A 197 11.86 6.48 7.27
C PRO A 197 12.74 7.40 6.42
N LEU A 198 12.85 7.15 5.10
CA LEU A 198 13.63 7.98 4.18
C LEU A 198 13.01 9.37 3.95
N LEU A 199 11.69 9.47 4.07
CA LEU A 199 10.94 10.73 4.00
C LEU A 199 10.96 11.52 5.32
N THR A 200 11.42 10.93 6.42
CA THR A 200 11.41 11.56 7.75
C THR A 200 12.64 12.46 7.92
N PRO A 201 12.49 13.80 7.96
CA PRO A 201 13.63 14.70 8.05
C PRO A 201 14.39 14.55 9.37
N GLY A 202 15.72 14.58 9.30
CA GLY A 202 16.57 14.52 10.49
C GLY A 202 16.73 13.13 11.12
N LEU A 203 16.00 12.12 10.62
CA LEU A 203 16.10 10.74 11.10
C LEU A 203 17.50 10.17 10.90
N TYR A 204 18.08 10.41 9.73
CA TYR A 204 19.44 10.01 9.38
C TYR A 204 20.32 11.23 9.18
N SER A 205 21.34 11.39 10.03
CA SER A 205 22.28 12.50 9.92
C SER A 205 23.51 12.12 9.12
N ASP A 206 23.87 12.92 8.13
CA ASP A 206 25.10 12.74 7.32
C ASP A 206 26.39 12.98 8.14
N ARG A 207 26.27 13.60 9.33
CA ARG A 207 27.40 13.88 10.23
C ARG A 207 27.72 12.73 11.18
N ASP A 208 26.78 11.81 11.36
CA ASP A 208 26.93 10.65 12.26
C ASP A 208 27.20 9.39 11.40
N PRO A 209 28.42 8.83 11.44
CA PRO A 209 28.76 7.65 10.65
C PRO A 209 27.87 6.43 10.91
N ALA A 210 27.34 6.28 12.13
CA ALA A 210 26.47 5.16 12.48
C ALA A 210 25.09 5.31 11.82
N LEU A 211 24.51 6.52 11.87
CA LEU A 211 23.24 6.82 11.20
C LEU A 211 23.37 6.78 9.67
N GLU A 212 24.48 7.27 9.14
CA GLU A 212 24.82 7.13 7.71
C GLU A 212 24.84 5.66 7.29
N SER A 213 25.50 4.80 8.08
CA SER A 213 25.56 3.38 7.78
C SER A 213 24.18 2.72 7.87
N ALA A 214 23.41 3.01 8.92
CA ALA A 214 22.06 2.49 9.09
C ALA A 214 21.13 2.90 7.93
N ARG A 215 21.28 4.13 7.41
CA ARG A 215 20.54 4.58 6.23
C ARG A 215 20.91 3.79 4.99
N ARG A 216 22.21 3.56 4.75
CA ARG A 216 22.67 2.78 3.58
C ARG A 216 22.09 1.37 3.63
N ASP A 217 22.09 0.73 4.79
CA ASP A 217 21.52 -0.61 4.95
C ASP A 217 20.00 -0.60 4.66
N LEU A 218 19.26 0.40 5.16
CA LEU A 218 17.83 0.57 4.83
C LEU A 218 17.60 0.78 3.32
N VAL A 219 18.45 1.57 2.66
CA VAL A 219 18.38 1.79 1.20
C VAL A 219 18.64 0.50 0.42
N HIS A 220 19.53 -0.37 0.89
CA HIS A 220 19.72 -1.69 0.27
C HIS A 220 18.48 -2.58 0.43
N LEU A 221 17.87 -2.61 1.63
CA LEU A 221 16.61 -3.34 1.84
C LEU A 221 15.48 -2.80 0.96
N TRP A 222 15.41 -1.48 0.80
CA TRP A 222 14.42 -0.84 -0.08
C TRP A 222 14.68 -1.18 -1.55
N LEU A 223 15.93 -1.17 -2.00
CA LEU A 223 16.30 -1.63 -3.34
C LEU A 223 15.92 -3.11 -3.55
N THR A 224 16.10 -3.97 -2.55
CA THR A 224 15.63 -5.37 -2.60
C THR A 224 14.11 -5.46 -2.76
N ALA A 225 13.34 -4.65 -2.03
CA ALA A 225 11.88 -4.61 -2.16
C ALA A 225 11.44 -4.13 -3.56
N ILE A 226 12.11 -3.10 -4.11
CA ILE A 226 11.89 -2.62 -5.48
C ILE A 226 12.18 -3.71 -6.50
N LEU A 227 13.33 -4.37 -6.40
CA LEU A 227 13.71 -5.45 -7.32
C LEU A 227 12.76 -6.65 -7.22
N PHE A 228 12.33 -7.01 -6.01
CA PHE A 228 11.31 -8.03 -5.80
C PHE A 228 10.01 -7.65 -6.50
N TRP A 229 9.51 -6.43 -6.31
CA TRP A 229 8.30 -5.94 -6.97
C TRP A 229 8.42 -5.97 -8.49
N VAL A 230 9.52 -5.43 -9.05
CA VAL A 230 9.77 -5.44 -10.50
C VAL A 230 9.75 -6.86 -11.05
N PHE A 231 10.43 -7.79 -10.36
CA PHE A 231 10.47 -9.19 -10.74
C PHE A 231 9.06 -9.80 -10.79
N VAL A 232 8.29 -9.73 -9.70
CA VAL A 232 6.96 -10.37 -9.66
C VAL A 232 5.94 -9.72 -10.60
N ALA A 233 5.97 -8.39 -10.73
CA ALA A 233 5.08 -7.67 -11.64
C ALA A 233 5.40 -7.98 -13.11
N PHE A 234 6.69 -8.03 -13.46
CA PHE A 234 7.11 -8.41 -14.80
C PHE A 234 6.84 -9.89 -15.10
N SER A 235 7.07 -10.79 -14.14
CA SER A 235 6.76 -12.22 -14.30
C SER A 235 5.27 -12.47 -14.56
N GLN A 236 4.37 -11.78 -13.84
CA GLN A 236 2.94 -11.88 -14.10
C GLN A 236 2.60 -11.48 -15.54
N TYR A 237 3.12 -10.33 -15.99
CA TYR A 237 2.90 -9.84 -17.34
C TYR A 237 3.44 -10.83 -18.37
N LEU A 238 4.69 -11.28 -18.22
CA LEU A 238 5.34 -12.18 -19.17
C LEU A 238 4.62 -13.51 -19.29
N ILE A 239 4.16 -14.10 -18.17
CA ILE A 239 3.44 -15.38 -18.18
C ILE A 239 2.09 -15.23 -18.89
N ILE A 240 1.30 -14.20 -18.56
CA ILE A 240 -0.02 -13.99 -19.16
C ILE A 240 0.12 -13.61 -20.64
N TRP A 241 1.07 -12.74 -20.98
CA TRP A 241 1.32 -12.33 -22.37
C TRP A 241 1.83 -13.49 -23.22
N SER A 242 2.76 -14.31 -22.69
CA SER A 242 3.28 -15.47 -23.41
C SER A 242 2.25 -16.59 -23.54
N GLY A 243 1.34 -16.74 -22.59
CA GLY A 243 0.28 -17.75 -22.63
C GLY A 243 -0.88 -17.38 -23.55
N ASP A 244 -1.15 -16.08 -23.73
CA ASP A 244 -2.18 -15.50 -24.60
C ASP A 244 -3.57 -16.18 -24.49
N LEU A 245 -3.91 -16.62 -23.27
CA LEU A 245 -5.21 -17.24 -23.01
C LEU A 245 -6.30 -16.16 -22.99
N PRO A 246 -7.39 -16.27 -23.76
CA PRO A 246 -8.39 -15.21 -23.90
C PRO A 246 -9.02 -14.71 -22.59
N HIS A 247 -9.09 -15.56 -21.57
CA HIS A 247 -9.65 -15.20 -20.27
C HIS A 247 -8.64 -14.49 -19.35
N GLU A 248 -7.34 -14.68 -19.56
CA GLU A 248 -6.28 -14.06 -18.75
C GLU A 248 -5.78 -12.76 -19.40
N ILE A 249 -5.53 -12.77 -20.71
CA ILE A 249 -4.94 -11.61 -21.40
C ILE A 249 -5.87 -10.40 -21.45
N ARG A 250 -7.19 -10.61 -21.46
CA ARG A 250 -8.19 -9.51 -21.47
C ARG A 250 -7.95 -8.49 -20.36
N TRP A 251 -7.46 -8.93 -19.20
CA TRP A 251 -7.13 -8.06 -18.07
C TRP A 251 -6.01 -7.06 -18.39
N TYR A 252 -5.01 -7.47 -19.17
CA TYR A 252 -3.94 -6.58 -19.65
C TYR A 252 -4.35 -5.79 -20.90
N LEU A 253 -5.21 -6.33 -21.77
CA LEU A 253 -5.62 -5.62 -23.00
C LEU A 253 -6.30 -4.29 -22.68
N HIS A 254 -7.33 -4.28 -21.81
CA HIS A 254 -8.01 -3.03 -21.47
C HIS A 254 -7.14 -2.09 -20.60
N ARG A 255 -6.14 -2.63 -19.92
CA ARG A 255 -5.10 -1.85 -19.21
C ARG A 255 -3.95 -1.36 -20.10
N GLY A 256 -3.90 -1.81 -21.35
CA GLY A 256 -2.88 -1.47 -22.35
C GLY A 256 -3.37 -0.47 -23.42
N HIS A 257 -4.63 -0.02 -23.34
CA HIS A 257 -5.25 0.91 -24.27
C HIS A 257 -5.99 2.04 -23.52
N GLY A 258 -6.61 2.97 -24.26
CA GLY A 258 -7.48 4.00 -23.65
C GLY A 258 -6.78 5.00 -22.72
N GLY A 259 -5.45 5.10 -22.79
CA GLY A 259 -4.64 5.95 -21.92
C GLY A 259 -4.05 5.22 -20.69
N TRP A 260 -4.55 4.03 -20.36
CA TRP A 260 -4.02 3.21 -19.26
C TRP A 260 -2.57 2.78 -19.50
N GLN A 261 -2.14 2.65 -20.76
CA GLN A 261 -0.75 2.38 -21.13
C GLN A 261 0.24 3.44 -20.61
N TRP A 262 -0.16 4.71 -20.55
CA TRP A 262 0.69 5.80 -20.09
C TRP A 262 0.82 5.79 -18.57
N LEU A 263 -0.26 5.42 -17.87
CA LEU A 263 -0.22 5.17 -16.43
C LEU A 263 0.69 3.97 -16.12
N ALA A 264 0.58 2.89 -16.89
CA ALA A 264 1.42 1.69 -16.76
C ALA A 264 2.90 2.02 -16.95
N ALA A 265 3.24 2.78 -18.00
CA ALA A 265 4.60 3.23 -18.25
C ALA A 265 5.12 4.13 -17.11
N ALA A 266 4.29 5.09 -16.65
CA ALA A 266 4.65 5.99 -15.56
C ALA A 266 4.91 5.23 -14.25
N MET A 267 4.04 4.29 -13.86
CA MET A 267 4.26 3.49 -12.65
C MET A 267 5.51 2.60 -12.78
N MET A 268 5.76 1.99 -13.94
CA MET A 268 6.93 1.13 -14.13
C MET A 268 8.24 1.93 -14.03
N VAL A 269 8.26 3.15 -14.59
CA VAL A 269 9.39 4.06 -14.45
C VAL A 269 9.58 4.47 -12.99
N LEU A 270 8.52 4.92 -12.32
CA LEU A 270 8.60 5.46 -10.95
C LEU A 270 8.89 4.39 -9.89
N CYS A 271 8.30 3.20 -10.00
CA CYS A 271 8.49 2.10 -9.05
C CYS A 271 9.75 1.27 -9.32
N GLY A 272 10.17 1.16 -10.59
CA GLY A 272 11.21 0.23 -11.02
C GLY A 272 12.41 0.91 -11.65
N ALA A 273 12.29 1.39 -12.89
CA ALA A 273 13.44 1.81 -13.69
C ALA A 273 14.20 3.00 -13.10
N LEU A 274 13.49 4.05 -12.67
CA LEU A 274 14.07 5.25 -12.07
C LEU A 274 14.81 4.94 -10.76
N PRO A 275 14.20 4.30 -9.74
CA PRO A 275 14.90 4.01 -8.50
C PRO A 275 16.00 2.97 -8.68
N PHE A 276 15.85 2.01 -9.60
CA PHE A 276 16.93 1.06 -9.92
C PHE A 276 18.18 1.81 -10.37
N VAL A 277 18.07 2.64 -11.42
CA VAL A 277 19.22 3.39 -11.97
C VAL A 277 19.76 4.38 -10.95
N ALA A 278 18.89 5.11 -10.24
CA ALA A 278 19.31 6.12 -9.26
C ALA A 278 20.03 5.50 -8.05
N LEU A 279 19.72 4.26 -7.68
CA LEU A 279 20.33 3.56 -6.55
C LEU A 279 21.52 2.67 -6.94
N LEU A 280 21.94 2.60 -8.21
CA LEU A 280 23.17 1.90 -8.59
C LEU A 280 24.44 2.59 -8.02
N PRO A 281 24.63 3.91 -8.18
CA PRO A 281 25.86 4.55 -7.73
C PRO A 281 25.91 4.71 -6.19
N PRO A 282 27.05 4.40 -5.53
CA PRO A 282 27.16 4.50 -4.08
C PRO A 282 26.94 5.91 -3.49
N HIS A 283 27.15 6.97 -4.28
CA HIS A 283 27.05 8.35 -3.81
C HIS A 283 25.60 8.83 -3.63
N TRP A 284 24.63 8.31 -4.39
CA TRP A 284 23.21 8.63 -4.21
C TRP A 284 22.67 8.09 -2.88
N LYS A 285 23.20 6.95 -2.44
CA LYS A 285 22.85 6.31 -1.16
C LYS A 285 23.33 7.10 0.07
N ARG A 286 24.18 8.12 -0.13
CA ARG A 286 24.85 8.88 0.94
C ARG A 286 24.27 10.27 1.20
N ARG A 287 23.24 10.69 0.48
CA ARG A 287 22.66 12.04 0.64
C ARG A 287 21.19 11.92 0.99
N GLY A 288 20.80 12.45 2.15
CA GLY A 288 19.41 12.36 2.62
C GLY A 288 18.39 13.03 1.70
N ARG A 289 18.67 14.24 1.19
CA ARG A 289 17.71 14.98 0.35
C ARG A 289 17.37 14.29 -0.99
N PRO A 290 18.36 13.88 -1.83
CA PRO A 290 18.06 13.12 -3.05
C PRO A 290 17.30 11.82 -2.77
N LEU A 291 17.65 11.10 -1.70
CA LEU A 291 16.93 9.88 -1.30
C LEU A 291 15.47 10.16 -0.91
N ALA A 292 15.20 11.24 -0.18
CA ALA A 292 13.83 11.63 0.17
C ALA A 292 13.01 11.98 -1.08
N ILE A 293 13.59 12.68 -2.05
CA ILE A 293 12.92 12.97 -3.34
C ILE A 293 12.60 11.68 -4.08
N LEU A 294 13.58 10.77 -4.18
CA LEU A 294 13.38 9.47 -4.83
C LEU A 294 12.30 8.64 -4.11
N ALA A 295 12.33 8.62 -2.77
CA ALA A 295 11.34 7.94 -1.96
C ALA A 295 9.93 8.49 -2.18
N ALA A 296 9.78 9.82 -2.32
CA ALA A 296 8.49 10.44 -2.65
C ALA A 296 8.00 10.06 -4.05
N LEU A 297 8.91 9.99 -5.04
CA LEU A 297 8.59 9.58 -6.41
C LEU A 297 8.16 8.11 -6.50
N VAL A 298 8.86 7.21 -5.79
CA VAL A 298 8.49 5.79 -5.72
C VAL A 298 7.16 5.60 -4.98
N LEU A 299 6.93 6.34 -3.90
CA LEU A 299 5.65 6.32 -3.19
C LEU A 299 4.50 6.76 -4.11
N LEU A 300 4.71 7.83 -4.90
CA LEU A 300 3.76 8.25 -5.93
C LEU A 300 3.58 7.16 -7.00
N GLY A 301 4.65 6.52 -7.45
CA GLY A 301 4.61 5.40 -8.39
C GLY A 301 3.69 4.27 -7.93
N HIS A 302 3.83 3.83 -6.68
CA HIS A 302 2.98 2.76 -6.13
C HIS A 302 1.52 3.22 -5.90
N VAL A 303 1.29 4.51 -5.67
CA VAL A 303 -0.09 5.06 -5.67
C VAL A 303 -0.69 4.99 -7.08
N LEU A 304 0.09 5.33 -8.12
CA LEU A 304 -0.34 5.18 -9.52
C LEU A 304 -0.55 3.71 -9.90
N GLU A 305 0.25 2.80 -9.36
CA GLU A 305 0.04 1.35 -9.49
C GLU A 305 -1.32 0.93 -8.92
N LEU A 306 -1.68 1.39 -7.72
CA LEU A 306 -3.00 1.08 -7.14
C LEU A 306 -4.16 1.67 -7.96
N VAL A 307 -3.96 2.85 -8.56
CA VAL A 307 -4.91 3.41 -9.53
C VAL A 307 -5.07 2.47 -10.74
N TRP A 308 -3.96 1.98 -11.29
CA TRP A 308 -3.94 1.09 -12.45
C TRP A 308 -4.46 -0.32 -12.17
N LEU A 309 -4.29 -0.84 -10.95
CA LEU A 309 -4.86 -2.12 -10.55
C LEU A 309 -6.39 -2.06 -10.42
N VAL A 310 -6.93 -0.95 -9.91
CA VAL A 310 -8.34 -0.83 -9.50
C VAL A 310 -9.24 -0.19 -10.57
N LEU A 311 -8.88 0.98 -11.08
CA LEU A 311 -9.83 1.78 -11.88
C LEU A 311 -10.18 1.20 -13.27
N PRO A 312 -9.28 0.51 -13.99
CA PRO A 312 -9.62 -0.09 -15.29
C PRO A 312 -10.77 -1.10 -15.22
N ALA A 313 -10.95 -1.78 -14.08
CA ALA A 313 -12.09 -2.68 -13.85
C ALA A 313 -13.46 -1.98 -13.99
N TYR A 314 -13.50 -0.66 -13.82
CA TYR A 314 -14.72 0.15 -13.89
C TYR A 314 -14.79 1.07 -15.12
N TYR A 315 -13.67 1.28 -15.79
CA TYR A 315 -13.51 2.17 -16.94
C TYR A 315 -12.60 1.50 -17.99
N PRO A 316 -13.02 0.35 -18.57
CA PRO A 316 -12.14 -0.48 -19.41
C PRO A 316 -11.77 0.18 -20.74
N GLU A 317 -12.65 1.03 -21.29
CA GLU A 317 -12.44 1.62 -22.63
C GLU A 317 -11.52 2.84 -22.61
N GLN A 318 -11.63 3.70 -21.59
CA GLN A 318 -10.91 4.97 -21.55
C GLN A 318 -10.63 5.41 -20.12
N TRP A 319 -9.43 5.96 -19.91
CA TRP A 319 -9.11 6.65 -18.68
C TRP A 319 -9.87 7.98 -18.61
N THR A 320 -10.76 8.11 -17.63
CA THR A 320 -11.40 9.37 -17.25
C THR A 320 -10.75 9.95 -15.99
N PRO A 321 -9.65 10.72 -16.09
CA PRO A 321 -9.08 11.40 -14.93
C PRO A 321 -10.11 12.37 -14.36
N GLY A 322 -10.35 12.29 -13.05
CA GLY A 322 -11.31 13.14 -12.35
C GLY A 322 -10.74 13.64 -11.04
N TRP A 323 -11.34 14.69 -10.49
CA TRP A 323 -10.89 15.33 -9.25
C TRP A 323 -11.08 14.45 -7.99
N ARG A 324 -11.94 13.41 -8.06
CA ARG A 324 -12.29 12.56 -6.90
C ARG A 324 -11.09 11.75 -6.40
N THR A 325 -10.32 11.12 -7.28
CA THR A 325 -9.14 10.31 -6.93
C THR A 325 -8.03 11.14 -6.26
N PRO A 326 -7.56 12.26 -6.83
CA PRO A 326 -6.54 13.09 -6.17
C PRO A 326 -7.06 13.71 -4.88
N LEU A 327 -8.35 14.09 -4.78
CA LEU A 327 -8.93 14.58 -3.52
C LEU A 327 -8.92 13.50 -2.43
N ALA A 328 -9.37 12.28 -2.75
CA ALA A 328 -9.39 11.17 -1.81
C ALA A 328 -7.97 10.80 -1.35
N LEU A 329 -7.03 10.71 -2.29
CA LEU A 329 -5.62 10.45 -1.98
C LEU A 329 -4.99 11.56 -1.13
N ALA A 330 -5.23 12.83 -1.44
CA ALA A 330 -4.74 13.96 -0.65
C ALA A 330 -5.32 13.95 0.78
N THR A 331 -6.60 13.61 0.92
CA THR A 331 -7.27 13.49 2.22
C THR A 331 -6.63 12.39 3.07
N VAL A 332 -6.44 11.20 2.49
CA VAL A 332 -5.82 10.06 3.19
C VAL A 332 -4.34 10.35 3.51
N ALA A 333 -3.60 10.97 2.58
CA ALA A 333 -2.22 11.39 2.82
C ALA A 333 -2.12 12.40 3.97
N ALA A 334 -2.99 13.42 4.00
CA ALA A 334 -3.03 14.40 5.10
C ALA A 334 -3.33 13.74 6.45
N LEU A 335 -4.28 12.79 6.49
CA LEU A 335 -4.60 12.00 7.68
C LEU A 335 -3.38 11.21 8.17
N LEU A 336 -2.68 10.50 7.27
CA LEU A 336 -1.51 9.70 7.62
C LEU A 336 -0.35 10.57 8.11
N VAL A 337 -0.02 11.67 7.41
CA VAL A 337 1.03 12.60 7.82
C VAL A 337 0.73 13.19 9.20
N TRP A 338 -0.53 13.56 9.45
CA TRP A 338 -0.95 14.03 10.77
C TRP A 338 -0.76 12.96 11.85
N ARG A 339 -1.28 11.74 11.63
CA ARG A 339 -1.27 10.66 12.64
C ARG A 339 0.14 10.12 12.91
N ILE A 340 0.98 10.00 11.88
CA ILE A 340 2.39 9.59 12.03
C ILE A 340 3.15 10.69 12.78
N GLY A 341 3.05 11.95 12.34
CA GLY A 341 3.74 13.06 12.96
C GLY A 341 3.37 13.28 14.42
N ALA A 342 2.10 13.06 14.79
CA ALA A 342 1.64 13.15 16.17
C ALA A 342 2.22 12.08 17.12
N ARG A 343 2.83 11.02 16.58
CA ARG A 343 3.48 9.96 17.36
C ARG A 343 5.00 10.03 17.37
N LEU A 344 5.59 10.84 16.51
CA LEU A 344 7.03 11.02 16.49
C LEU A 344 7.46 12.00 17.59
N PRO A 345 8.54 11.70 18.33
CA PRO A 345 9.07 12.63 19.33
C PRO A 345 9.58 13.91 18.67
N ALA A 346 9.75 14.95 19.48
CA ALA A 346 10.08 16.27 18.96
C ALA A 346 11.46 16.30 18.27
N ASP A 347 12.42 15.57 18.84
CA ASP A 347 13.68 15.19 18.20
C ASP A 347 13.67 13.67 17.93
N PRO A 348 13.78 13.24 16.65
CA PRO A 348 13.91 11.82 16.30
C PRO A 348 15.07 11.10 17.02
N ARG A 349 16.10 11.85 17.45
CA ARG A 349 17.26 11.32 18.19
C ARG A 349 16.94 10.99 19.65
N GLU A 350 15.95 11.64 20.25
CA GLU A 350 15.47 11.28 21.59
C GLU A 350 14.79 9.91 21.60
N ALA A 351 14.25 9.47 20.45
CA ALA A 351 13.69 8.13 20.29
C ALA A 351 14.75 7.01 20.29
N MET A 352 16.03 7.38 20.15
CA MET A 352 17.17 6.46 20.09
C MET A 352 17.94 6.35 21.41
N ARG A 353 17.61 7.19 22.41
CA ARG A 353 18.11 7.11 23.78
C ARG A 353 17.16 6.26 24.60
#